data_AF-A0A0D0V9T5-F1
#
_entry.id   AF-A0A0D0V9T5-F1
#
_cell.length_a   1.000
_cell.length_b   1.000
_cell.length_c   1.000
_cell.angle_alpha   90.00
_cell.angle_beta   90.00
_cell.angle_gamma   90.00
#
_symmetry.space_group_name_H-M   'P 1'
#
loop_
_entity.id
_entity.type
_entity.pdbx_description
1 polymer ?
#
loop_
_entity_poly.entity_id
_entity_poly.type
_entity_poly.pdbx_seq_one_letter_code
_entity_poly.pdbx_strand_id
1 'polypeptide(L)'
;MLISTPNFDFNAKFPKANGDCFARKGFVDPTGRTDRVFRHSDHKIEMTGAEFRNWAETAAADWGYDVEVSGVGSSSIPSFYPCDDITESPRPIYASQTAIFRIATGMPLRSPRSVRTMQLPFTPSSKESSHPHKLAGRFTLPATAPGIGQRSSPEEVRAKVRDFFTGSSVNEVSLAELWGVLDIAGACGGSKRWLVGSLGGYGDCPALDGNDEDEFEFKVKKVKDVGLAVQWKEWTPRAEEIPRNWGKPVQNGGEHTSHTPAQGW
;
A
#
# COMPACT_ATOMS: atom_id res chain seq x y z
N MET A 1 9.20 20.22 1.38
CA MET A 1 8.25 19.28 2.02
C MET A 1 6.88 19.46 1.39
N LEU A 2 6.20 18.37 1.04
CA LEU A 2 4.84 18.40 0.50
C LEU A 2 3.88 17.83 1.55
N ILE A 3 2.84 18.59 1.87
CA ILE A 3 1.76 18.17 2.76
C ILE A 3 0.46 18.14 1.95
N SER A 4 -0.35 17.10 2.17
CA SER A 4 -1.70 17.01 1.62
C SER A 4 -2.69 16.64 2.71
N THR A 5 -3.87 17.25 2.70
CA THR A 5 -4.97 16.93 3.61
C THR A 5 -6.31 17.06 2.86
N PRO A 6 -7.36 16.32 3.23
CA PRO A 6 -8.69 16.57 2.67
C PRO A 6 -9.15 18.00 2.94
N ASN A 7 -9.88 18.56 1.98
CA ASN A 7 -10.53 19.86 2.13
C ASN A 7 -12.01 19.66 2.53
N PHE A 8 -12.38 20.12 3.72
CA PHE A 8 -13.75 20.00 4.22
C PHE A 8 -14.78 20.65 3.29
N ASP A 9 -14.44 21.78 2.66
CA ASP A 9 -15.36 22.56 1.81
C ASP A 9 -15.78 21.79 0.54
N PHE A 10 -14.98 20.79 0.13
CA PHE A 10 -15.29 19.94 -1.01
C PHE A 10 -16.22 18.77 -0.65
N ASN A 11 -16.42 18.45 0.63
CA ASN A 11 -17.22 17.29 1.06
C ASN A 11 -18.66 17.35 0.53
N ALA A 12 -19.22 18.57 0.45
CA ALA A 12 -20.56 18.81 -0.06
C ALA A 12 -20.74 18.42 -1.54
N LYS A 13 -19.64 18.27 -2.29
CA LYS A 13 -19.66 17.97 -3.73
C LYS A 13 -19.60 16.49 -4.05
N PHE A 14 -19.34 15.60 -3.08
CA PHE A 14 -19.37 14.17 -3.35
C PHE A 14 -20.78 13.71 -3.70
N PRO A 15 -20.93 12.80 -4.69
CA PRO A 15 -22.23 12.31 -5.11
C PRO A 15 -22.95 11.66 -3.93
N LYS A 16 -24.18 12.12 -3.68
CA LYS A 16 -25.05 11.58 -2.63
C LYS A 16 -25.51 10.20 -3.07
N ALA A 17 -24.95 9.15 -2.47
CA ALA A 17 -25.17 7.79 -2.94
C ALA A 17 -26.66 7.35 -2.92
N ASN A 18 -27.54 7.95 -2.10
CA ASN A 18 -28.94 7.50 -1.93
C ASN A 18 -29.94 8.62 -1.54
N GLY A 19 -29.76 9.86 -1.98
CA GLY A 19 -30.69 10.95 -1.65
C GLY A 19 -30.61 11.50 -0.21
N ASP A 20 -29.88 10.84 0.68
CA ASP A 20 -29.53 11.36 2.00
C ASP A 20 -28.42 12.41 1.90
N CYS A 21 -28.58 13.52 2.63
CA CYS A 21 -27.53 14.51 2.80
C CYS A 21 -26.29 13.86 3.42
N PHE A 22 -25.08 14.13 2.90
CA PHE A 22 -23.82 13.66 3.46
C PHE A 22 -23.70 13.96 4.97
N ALA A 23 -24.31 15.07 5.42
CA ALA A 23 -24.44 15.43 6.84
C ALA A 23 -25.16 14.38 7.72
N ARG A 24 -25.94 13.46 7.16
CA ARG A 24 -26.62 12.37 7.90
C ARG A 24 -25.84 11.04 7.95
N LYS A 25 -24.87 10.82 7.07
CA LYS A 25 -24.17 9.52 6.93
C LYS A 25 -22.64 9.58 6.98
N GLY A 26 -22.03 10.76 6.92
CA GLY A 26 -20.60 10.86 7.15
C GLY A 26 -20.24 10.69 8.64
N PHE A 27 -18.94 10.72 8.93
CA PHE A 27 -18.45 10.44 10.27
C PHE A 27 -18.38 11.73 11.06
N VAL A 28 -19.14 11.84 12.15
CA VAL A 28 -19.03 12.99 13.06
C VAL A 28 -17.60 13.07 13.59
N ASP A 29 -17.11 14.30 13.75
CA ASP A 29 -15.80 14.57 14.37
C ASP A 29 -15.62 13.73 15.65
N PRO A 30 -14.70 12.74 15.66
CA PRO A 30 -14.50 11.86 16.80
C PRO A 30 -13.89 12.58 18.00
N THR A 31 -13.42 13.81 17.83
CA THR A 31 -12.88 14.65 18.91
C THR A 31 -13.96 15.49 19.60
N GLY A 32 -15.15 15.62 19.00
CA GLY A 32 -16.23 16.46 19.51
C GLY A 32 -15.91 17.95 19.57
N ARG A 33 -14.85 18.40 18.89
CA ARG A 33 -14.44 19.81 18.85
C ARG A 33 -15.26 20.63 17.85
N THR A 34 -15.83 19.95 16.86
CA THR A 34 -16.64 20.55 15.80
C THR A 34 -17.88 19.69 15.52
N ASP A 35 -18.97 20.31 15.09
CA ASP A 35 -20.17 19.59 14.61
C ASP A 35 -20.03 19.12 13.15
N ARG A 36 -18.78 18.97 12.67
CA ARG A 36 -18.46 18.67 11.27
C ARG A 36 -18.55 17.18 11.00
N VAL A 37 -18.77 16.88 9.71
CA VAL A 37 -18.89 15.53 9.19
C VAL A 37 -17.74 15.23 8.23
N PHE A 38 -16.91 14.26 8.60
CA PHE A 38 -15.69 13.85 7.92
C PHE A 38 -15.95 12.77 6.87
N ARG A 39 -15.04 12.69 5.90
CA ARG A 39 -15.00 11.70 4.82
C ARG A 39 -14.77 10.28 5.32
N HIS A 40 -14.05 10.14 6.44
CA HIS A 40 -13.65 8.84 6.96
C HIS A 40 -13.66 8.83 8.50
N SER A 41 -13.89 7.65 9.08
CA SER A 41 -14.03 7.46 10.53
C SER A 41 -12.73 7.63 11.31
N ASP A 42 -11.59 7.47 10.64
CA ASP A 42 -10.27 7.59 11.27
C ASP A 42 -9.72 9.01 11.28
N HIS A 43 -10.31 9.93 10.50
CA HIS A 43 -9.91 11.32 10.45
C HIS A 43 -10.17 11.99 11.80
N LYS A 44 -9.16 12.73 12.30
CA LYS A 44 -9.26 13.47 13.56
C LYS A 44 -9.57 14.94 13.35
N ILE A 45 -9.21 15.47 12.18
CA ILE A 45 -9.42 16.85 11.76
C ILE A 45 -9.62 16.84 10.24
N GLU A 46 -10.61 17.58 9.75
CA GLU A 46 -10.70 18.00 8.34
C GLU A 46 -10.82 19.53 8.31
N MET A 47 -9.79 20.17 7.74
CA MET A 47 -9.67 21.63 7.70
C MET A 47 -10.41 22.20 6.49
N THR A 48 -11.03 23.36 6.66
CA THR A 48 -11.50 24.17 5.52
C THR A 48 -10.29 24.73 4.75
N GLY A 49 -10.52 25.22 3.54
CA GLY A 49 -9.47 25.86 2.74
C GLY A 49 -8.85 27.08 3.43
N ALA A 50 -9.64 27.82 4.21
CA ALA A 50 -9.16 28.96 4.98
C ALA A 50 -8.30 28.53 6.18
N GLU A 51 -8.76 27.52 6.93
CA GLU A 51 -8.04 27.00 8.10
C GLU A 51 -6.68 26.42 7.72
N PHE A 52 -6.63 25.63 6.65
CA PHE A 52 -5.39 25.02 6.19
C PHE A 52 -4.39 26.05 5.67
N ARG A 53 -4.85 27.05 4.90
CA ARG A 53 -3.99 28.14 4.43
C ARG A 53 -3.39 28.90 5.60
N ASN A 54 -4.23 29.36 6.53
CA ASN A 54 -3.78 30.10 7.70
C ASN A 54 -2.78 29.29 8.53
N TRP A 55 -3.05 28.00 8.74
CA TRP A 55 -2.11 27.10 9.41
C TRP A 55 -0.79 26.97 8.65
N ALA A 56 -0.84 26.77 7.34
CA ALA A 56 0.34 26.55 6.51
C ALA A 56 1.22 27.81 6.46
N GLU A 57 0.63 28.99 6.27
CA GLU A 57 1.32 30.28 6.28
C GLU A 57 1.93 30.60 7.65
N THR A 58 1.17 30.37 8.73
CA THR A 58 1.68 30.55 10.10
C THR A 58 2.85 29.60 10.37
N ALA A 59 2.74 28.32 9.98
CA ALA A 59 3.81 27.35 10.14
C ALA A 59 5.04 27.70 9.28
N ALA A 60 4.83 28.20 8.07
CA ALA A 60 5.91 28.61 7.18
C ALA A 60 6.69 29.78 7.78
N ALA A 61 5.98 30.82 8.24
CA ALA A 61 6.56 31.97 8.92
C ALA A 61 7.27 31.60 10.23
N ASP A 62 6.68 30.71 11.04
CA ASP A 62 7.24 30.26 12.30
C ASP A 62 8.56 29.50 12.11
N TRP A 63 8.78 28.86 10.96
CA TRP A 63 9.93 27.97 10.73
C TRP A 63 10.85 28.41 9.58
N GLY A 64 10.65 29.59 9.00
CA GLY A 64 11.49 30.13 7.93
C GLY A 64 11.35 29.38 6.60
N TYR A 65 10.14 28.90 6.31
CA TYR A 65 9.80 28.33 5.01
C TYR A 65 8.98 29.33 4.19
N ASP A 66 9.13 29.26 2.88
CA ASP A 66 8.14 29.75 1.92
C ASP A 66 7.12 28.65 1.68
N VAL A 67 5.83 29.01 1.63
CA VAL A 67 4.76 28.05 1.38
C VAL A 67 3.93 28.42 0.18
N GLU A 68 3.69 27.43 -0.67
CA GLU A 68 2.78 27.51 -1.81
C GLU A 68 1.59 26.59 -1.54
N VAL A 69 0.40 27.16 -1.37
CA VAL A 69 -0.84 26.42 -1.09
C VAL A 69 -1.63 26.23 -2.38
N SER A 70 -1.95 24.99 -2.70
CA SER A 70 -2.73 24.59 -3.88
C SER A 70 -3.64 23.40 -3.54
N GLY A 71 -4.07 22.63 -4.53
CA GLY A 71 -4.82 21.40 -4.29
C GLY A 71 -4.97 20.53 -5.54
N VAL A 72 -5.55 19.35 -5.32
CA VAL A 72 -5.78 18.31 -6.32
C VAL A 72 -7.23 17.84 -6.25
N GLY A 73 -7.76 17.52 -7.44
CA GLY A 73 -9.14 17.05 -7.61
C GLY A 73 -10.11 18.22 -7.73
N SER A 74 -10.54 18.52 -8.94
CA SER A 74 -11.60 19.49 -9.22
C SER A 74 -12.94 18.77 -9.41
N SER A 75 -14.04 19.46 -9.11
CA SER A 75 -15.38 18.98 -9.45
C SER A 75 -15.68 19.22 -10.93
N SER A 76 -16.56 18.40 -11.51
CA SER A 76 -17.05 18.56 -12.89
C SER A 76 -17.70 19.93 -13.12
N ILE A 77 -18.35 20.47 -12.08
CA ILE A 77 -18.83 21.84 -12.02
C ILE A 77 -17.81 22.65 -11.20
N PRO A 78 -17.03 23.56 -11.81
CA PRO A 78 -16.08 24.38 -11.07
C PRO A 78 -16.78 25.19 -9.99
N SER A 79 -16.17 25.27 -8.81
CA SER A 79 -16.62 26.22 -7.79
C SER A 79 -15.40 26.86 -7.18
N PHE A 80 -15.56 28.13 -6.84
CA PHE A 80 -14.48 28.99 -6.38
C PHE A 80 -14.84 29.53 -5.00
N TYR A 81 -13.82 29.79 -4.18
CA TYR A 81 -14.01 30.55 -2.97
C TYR A 81 -14.47 31.98 -3.32
N PRO A 82 -15.33 32.60 -2.48
CA PRO A 82 -15.66 34.00 -2.64
C PRO A 82 -14.37 34.83 -2.58
N CYS A 83 -14.30 35.82 -3.45
CA CYS A 83 -13.18 36.74 -3.55
C CYS A 83 -13.62 38.08 -3.01
N ASP A 84 -13.05 38.49 -1.88
CA ASP A 84 -13.38 39.78 -1.26
C ASP A 84 -12.68 40.94 -1.99
N ASP A 85 -11.56 40.65 -2.68
CA ASP A 85 -10.78 41.61 -3.47
C ASP A 85 -10.98 41.36 -4.97
N ILE A 86 -11.34 42.40 -5.73
CA ILE A 86 -11.55 42.35 -7.19
C ILE A 86 -10.25 42.05 -7.94
N THR A 87 -9.09 42.32 -7.32
CA THR A 87 -7.78 42.13 -7.93
C THR A 87 -7.24 40.70 -7.82
N GLU A 88 -7.80 39.89 -6.93
CA GLU A 88 -7.41 38.50 -6.75
C GLU A 88 -8.12 37.58 -7.77
N SER A 89 -7.38 36.63 -8.36
CA SER A 89 -7.98 35.62 -9.22
C SER A 89 -8.83 34.65 -8.40
N PRO A 90 -10.02 34.24 -8.90
CA PRO A 90 -10.92 33.35 -8.16
C PRO A 90 -10.23 32.01 -7.88
N ARG A 91 -10.21 31.63 -6.60
CA ARG A 91 -9.50 30.44 -6.13
C ARG A 91 -10.38 29.19 -6.24
N PRO A 92 -9.99 28.16 -7.01
CA PRO A 92 -10.78 26.95 -7.14
C PRO A 92 -10.82 26.14 -5.83
N ILE A 93 -11.95 25.48 -5.59
CA ILE A 93 -12.13 24.55 -4.47
C ILE A 93 -11.69 23.15 -4.92
N TYR A 94 -10.59 22.66 -4.34
CA TYR A 94 -10.06 21.32 -4.59
C TYR A 94 -10.55 20.28 -3.57
N ALA A 95 -10.53 19.01 -3.97
CA ALA A 95 -10.89 17.86 -3.14
C ALA A 95 -9.86 17.61 -2.04
N SER A 96 -8.58 17.70 -2.37
CA SER A 96 -7.48 17.62 -1.43
C SER A 96 -6.68 18.90 -1.54
N GLN A 97 -6.38 19.53 -0.42
CA GLN A 97 -5.54 20.71 -0.36
C GLN A 97 -4.09 20.29 -0.13
N THR A 98 -3.17 21.01 -0.76
CA THR A 98 -1.73 20.72 -0.74
C THR A 98 -0.95 21.97 -0.35
N ALA A 99 0.14 21.79 0.37
CA ALA A 99 1.07 22.86 0.72
C ALA A 99 2.50 22.40 0.44
N ILE A 100 3.23 23.18 -0.34
CA ILE A 100 4.64 22.95 -0.66
C ILE A 100 5.47 23.93 0.15
N PHE A 101 6.20 23.42 1.13
CA PHE A 101 7.14 24.18 1.93
C PHE A 101 8.54 24.10 1.33
N ARG A 102 9.14 25.25 1.05
CA ARG A 102 10.52 25.42 0.55
C ARG A 102 11.30 26.24 1.58
N ILE A 103 12.57 25.91 1.82
CA ILE A 103 13.39 26.67 2.78
C ILE A 103 13.70 28.02 2.14
N ALA A 104 13.27 29.12 2.76
CA ALA A 104 13.37 30.45 2.18
C ALA A 104 14.84 30.92 2.02
N THR A 105 15.73 30.45 2.90
CA THR A 105 17.09 31.00 3.04
C THR A 105 18.22 30.07 2.63
N GLY A 106 17.95 28.88 2.07
CA GLY A 106 18.97 27.88 1.71
C GLY A 106 19.76 27.29 2.89
N MET A 107 19.77 27.93 4.05
CA MET A 107 20.21 27.43 5.34
C MET A 107 19.00 27.25 6.27
N PRO A 108 18.91 26.14 7.04
CA PRO A 108 17.82 25.93 7.98
C PRO A 108 17.96 26.94 9.12
N LEU A 109 17.22 28.05 9.03
CA LEU A 109 17.03 28.96 10.16
C LEU A 109 16.21 28.22 11.22
N ARG A 110 16.70 28.23 12.47
CA ARG A 110 15.86 27.82 13.60
C ARG A 110 14.63 28.72 13.63
N SER A 111 13.47 28.16 13.97
CA SER A 111 12.25 28.92 14.15
C SER A 111 12.48 30.15 15.06
N PRO A 112 11.98 31.35 14.73
CA PRO A 112 12.02 32.49 15.66
C PRO A 112 11.34 32.18 17.00
N ARG A 113 10.41 31.22 17.02
CA ARG A 113 9.78 30.69 18.24
C ARG A 113 10.74 29.85 19.11
N SER A 114 11.76 29.22 18.52
CA SER A 114 12.88 28.60 19.24
C SER A 114 13.81 29.62 19.91
N VAL A 115 13.73 30.91 19.53
CA VAL A 115 14.57 31.99 20.08
C VAL A 115 13.86 32.76 21.20
N ARG A 116 12.53 32.71 21.30
CA ARG A 116 11.83 33.12 22.53
C ARG A 116 11.93 32.01 23.57
N THR A 117 13.10 31.88 24.18
CA THR A 117 13.24 31.25 25.51
C THR A 117 12.49 32.11 26.53
N MET A 118 11.15 32.07 26.55
CA MET A 118 10.44 32.34 27.78
C MET A 118 10.77 31.17 28.70
N GLN A 119 11.63 31.44 29.67
CA GLN A 119 11.97 30.49 30.70
C GLN A 119 10.68 30.10 31.43
N LEU A 120 10.24 28.85 31.26
CA LEU A 120 9.07 28.36 31.97
C LEU A 120 9.34 28.51 33.47
N PRO A 121 8.36 28.98 34.29
CA PRO A 121 8.56 29.24 35.72
C PRO A 121 9.06 28.04 36.54
N PHE A 122 8.97 26.83 35.97
CA PHE A 122 9.27 25.55 36.61
C PHE A 122 10.60 24.94 36.13
N THR A 123 11.32 25.58 35.21
CA THR A 123 12.60 25.07 34.67
C THR A 123 13.71 26.11 34.85
N PRO A 124 14.42 26.11 36.00
CA PRO A 124 15.63 26.88 36.12
C PRO A 124 16.72 26.23 35.26
N SER A 125 17.18 26.93 34.21
CA SER A 125 18.49 26.72 33.59
C SER A 125 18.84 25.35 32.98
N SER A 126 17.88 24.56 32.53
CA SER A 126 18.19 23.36 31.73
C SER A 126 18.56 23.78 30.30
N LYS A 127 19.85 24.02 30.05
CA LYS A 127 20.39 24.04 28.68
C LYS A 127 20.07 22.69 28.06
N GLU A 128 19.33 22.65 26.97
CA GLU A 128 18.99 21.39 26.26
C GLU A 128 20.25 20.62 25.81
N SER A 129 21.41 21.30 25.76
CA SER A 129 22.74 20.73 25.54
C SER A 129 23.45 20.15 26.78
N SER A 130 22.83 20.20 27.97
CA SER A 130 23.45 19.74 29.22
C SER A 130 23.16 18.27 29.57
N HIS A 131 22.29 17.61 28.81
CA HIS A 131 22.05 16.18 28.97
C HIS A 131 22.63 15.42 27.77
N PRO A 132 23.70 14.62 27.94
CA PRO A 132 24.16 13.75 26.89
C PRO A 132 23.04 12.76 26.55
N HIS A 133 22.54 12.79 25.32
CA HIS A 133 21.56 11.82 24.85
C HIS A 133 22.16 10.42 24.96
N LYS A 134 21.68 9.63 25.92
CA LYS A 134 22.09 8.23 26.09
C LYS A 134 21.20 7.37 25.21
N LEU A 135 21.82 6.57 24.35
CA LEU A 135 21.12 5.58 23.52
C LEU A 135 20.29 4.66 24.43
N ALA A 136 18.96 4.79 24.38
CA ALA A 136 18.04 4.03 25.23
C ALA A 136 17.98 2.54 24.85
N GLY A 137 18.29 2.21 23.60
CA GLY A 137 18.39 0.85 23.11
C GLY A 137 18.80 0.82 21.64
N ARG A 138 19.58 -0.20 21.27
CA ARG A 138 19.88 -0.54 19.88
C ARG A 138 19.33 -1.93 19.62
N PHE A 139 18.27 -2.01 18.83
CA PHE A 139 17.71 -3.28 18.38
C PHE A 139 18.38 -3.66 17.08
N THR A 140 19.26 -4.66 17.13
CA THR A 140 19.81 -5.30 15.93
C THR A 140 18.95 -6.51 15.65
N LEU A 141 18.08 -6.41 14.64
CA LEU A 141 17.31 -7.57 14.18
C LEU A 141 18.23 -8.44 13.31
N PRO A 142 18.52 -9.69 13.69
CA PRO A 142 19.29 -10.58 12.84
C PRO A 142 18.49 -10.89 11.57
N ALA A 143 19.16 -10.87 10.42
CA ALA A 143 18.54 -11.27 9.17
C ALA A 143 18.01 -12.71 9.30
N THR A 144 16.69 -12.87 9.27
CA THR A 144 16.02 -14.16 9.49
C THR A 144 15.83 -14.92 8.18
N ALA A 145 15.95 -14.23 7.04
CA ALA A 145 15.85 -14.84 5.72
C ALA A 145 17.18 -15.51 5.34
N PRO A 146 17.16 -16.75 4.82
CA PRO A 146 18.34 -17.40 4.27
C PRO A 146 18.86 -16.59 3.08
N GLY A 147 20.11 -16.15 3.14
CA GLY A 147 20.75 -15.39 2.06
C GLY A 147 21.92 -14.54 2.55
N ILE A 148 22.96 -14.41 1.72
CA ILE A 148 24.19 -13.64 2.02
C ILE A 148 23.95 -12.12 1.83
N GLY A 149 22.71 -11.70 1.55
CA GLY A 149 22.37 -10.33 1.16
C GLY A 149 22.88 -9.95 -0.23
N GLN A 150 23.45 -10.92 -0.96
CA GLN A 150 23.90 -10.78 -2.34
C GLN A 150 22.92 -11.47 -3.29
N ARG A 151 22.84 -10.95 -4.52
CA ARG A 151 21.99 -11.50 -5.57
C ARG A 151 22.75 -12.62 -6.26
N SER A 152 22.15 -13.80 -6.31
CA SER A 152 22.61 -14.92 -7.12
C SER A 152 22.51 -14.62 -8.62
N SER A 153 23.25 -15.39 -9.43
CA SER A 153 23.17 -15.29 -10.88
C SER A 153 21.75 -15.61 -11.38
N PRO A 154 21.31 -15.05 -12.53
CA PRO A 154 19.99 -15.34 -13.09
C PRO A 154 19.75 -16.84 -13.34
N GLU A 155 20.79 -17.58 -13.71
CA GLU A 155 20.76 -19.04 -13.91
C GLU A 155 20.46 -19.81 -12.63
N GLU A 156 21.09 -19.44 -11.51
CA GLU A 156 20.81 -20.05 -10.21
C GLU A 156 19.38 -19.78 -9.74
N VAL A 157 18.87 -18.57 -9.97
CA VAL A 157 17.48 -18.22 -9.65
C VAL A 157 16.52 -19.08 -10.48
N ARG A 158 16.77 -19.23 -11.78
CA ARG A 158 15.99 -20.10 -12.68
C ARG A 158 16.03 -21.57 -12.26
N ALA A 159 17.18 -22.09 -11.84
CA ALA A 159 17.31 -23.45 -11.34
C ALA A 159 16.43 -23.69 -10.10
N LYS A 160 16.44 -22.77 -9.13
CA LYS A 160 15.56 -22.88 -7.94
C LYS A 160 14.08 -22.81 -8.28
N VAL A 161 13.70 -21.96 -9.24
CA VAL A 161 12.32 -21.89 -9.73
C VAL A 161 11.95 -23.20 -10.43
N ARG A 162 12.86 -23.80 -11.21
CA ARG A 162 12.66 -25.11 -11.83
C ARG A 162 12.46 -26.22 -10.81
N ASP A 163 13.24 -26.25 -9.75
CA ASP A 163 13.11 -27.23 -8.66
C ASP A 163 11.73 -27.10 -7.99
N PHE A 164 11.28 -25.87 -7.75
CA PHE A 164 9.95 -25.61 -7.21
C PHE A 164 8.83 -26.13 -8.13
N PHE A 165 8.92 -25.88 -9.45
CA PHE A 165 7.92 -26.41 -10.38
C PHE A 165 8.01 -27.93 -10.57
N THR A 166 9.19 -28.53 -10.40
CA THR A 166 9.37 -30.00 -10.43
C THR A 166 8.65 -30.68 -9.26
N GLY A 167 8.60 -30.01 -8.11
CA GLY A 167 7.79 -30.43 -6.95
C GLY A 167 6.30 -30.11 -7.08
N SER A 168 5.91 -29.27 -8.04
CA SER A 168 4.54 -28.79 -8.21
C SER A 168 3.80 -29.58 -9.30
N SER A 169 2.51 -29.83 -9.08
CA SER A 169 1.63 -30.47 -10.07
C SER A 169 1.02 -29.49 -11.08
N VAL A 170 1.42 -28.22 -11.03
CA VAL A 170 0.90 -27.13 -11.85
C VAL A 170 2.02 -26.48 -12.65
N ASN A 171 1.71 -26.09 -13.89
CA ASN A 171 2.64 -25.40 -14.79
C ASN A 171 2.60 -23.87 -14.65
N GLU A 172 1.68 -23.34 -13.85
CA GLU A 172 1.49 -21.92 -13.62
C GLU A 172 1.29 -21.65 -12.12
N VAL A 173 2.05 -20.69 -11.60
CA VAL A 173 2.03 -20.30 -10.18
C VAL A 173 2.09 -18.78 -10.09
N SER A 174 1.45 -18.19 -9.07
CA SER A 174 1.50 -16.75 -8.87
C SER A 174 2.91 -16.31 -8.45
N LEU A 175 3.30 -15.09 -8.83
CA LEU A 175 4.58 -14.51 -8.40
C LEU A 175 4.65 -14.37 -6.87
N ALA A 176 3.50 -14.19 -6.21
CA ALA A 176 3.42 -14.11 -4.75
C ALA A 176 3.76 -15.43 -4.07
N GLU A 177 3.29 -16.57 -4.62
CA GLU A 177 3.61 -17.90 -4.12
C GLU A 177 5.08 -18.24 -4.33
N LEU A 178 5.63 -17.96 -5.52
CA LEU A 178 7.07 -18.11 -5.79
C LEU A 178 7.92 -17.24 -4.85
N TRP A 179 7.47 -16.01 -4.58
CA TRP A 179 8.15 -15.12 -3.64
C TRP A 179 8.04 -15.58 -2.18
N GLY A 180 7.02 -16.36 -1.84
CA GLY A 180 6.85 -16.96 -0.51
C GLY A 180 7.91 -18.01 -0.20
N VAL A 181 8.58 -18.57 -1.21
CA VAL A 181 9.67 -19.53 -1.04
C VAL A 181 10.94 -18.78 -0.64
N LEU A 182 11.35 -18.91 0.62
CA LEU A 182 12.49 -18.19 1.19
C LEU A 182 13.80 -18.40 0.43
N ASP A 183 14.01 -19.60 -0.14
CA ASP A 183 15.22 -19.90 -0.92
C ASP A 183 15.30 -19.13 -2.25
N ILE A 184 14.14 -18.85 -2.87
CA ILE A 184 14.00 -18.07 -4.10
C ILE A 184 14.14 -16.58 -3.76
N ALA A 185 13.40 -16.11 -2.75
CA ALA A 185 13.47 -14.72 -2.30
C ALA A 185 14.87 -14.34 -1.80
N GLY A 186 15.53 -15.27 -1.10
CA GLY A 186 16.91 -15.17 -0.64
C GLY A 186 17.91 -15.09 -1.77
N ALA A 187 17.80 -15.94 -2.79
CA ALA A 187 18.64 -15.89 -4.00
C ALA A 187 18.49 -14.55 -4.75
N CYS A 188 17.30 -13.95 -4.70
CA CYS A 188 17.04 -12.65 -5.31
C CYS A 188 17.49 -11.45 -4.46
N GLY A 189 18.09 -11.67 -3.30
CA GLY A 189 18.51 -10.62 -2.37
C GLY A 189 17.36 -9.71 -1.92
N GLY A 190 16.13 -10.24 -1.86
CA GLY A 190 14.94 -9.47 -1.49
C GLY A 190 14.39 -8.56 -2.61
N SER A 191 14.91 -8.61 -3.83
CA SER A 191 14.41 -7.84 -4.97
C SER A 191 13.46 -8.64 -5.87
N LYS A 192 12.17 -8.28 -5.87
CA LYS A 192 11.17 -8.84 -6.81
C LYS A 192 11.49 -8.52 -8.28
N ARG A 193 12.11 -7.36 -8.54
CA ARG A 193 12.53 -6.99 -9.90
C ARG A 193 13.65 -7.91 -10.40
N TRP A 194 14.54 -8.35 -9.51
CA TRP A 194 15.58 -9.31 -9.88
C TRP A 194 14.96 -10.64 -10.28
N LEU A 195 14.00 -11.15 -9.50
CA LEU A 195 13.26 -12.37 -9.84
C LEU A 195 12.58 -12.26 -11.21
N VAL A 196 11.81 -11.20 -11.45
CA VAL A 196 11.11 -10.99 -12.73
C VAL A 196 12.09 -10.86 -13.89
N GLY A 197 13.19 -10.13 -13.71
CA GLY A 197 14.24 -9.99 -14.72
C GLY A 197 14.97 -11.30 -15.05
N SER A 198 15.15 -12.19 -14.07
CA SER A 198 15.73 -13.53 -14.29
C SER A 198 14.78 -14.47 -15.05
N LEU A 199 13.47 -14.21 -15.02
CA LEU A 199 12.42 -15.02 -15.64
C LEU A 199 11.97 -14.50 -17.01
N GLY A 200 12.77 -13.65 -17.66
CA GLY A 200 12.48 -13.11 -18.99
C GLY A 200 11.84 -11.71 -19.00
N GLY A 201 11.67 -11.07 -17.83
CA GLY A 201 11.15 -9.71 -17.74
C GLY A 201 9.63 -9.60 -17.91
N TYR A 202 9.10 -8.43 -17.57
CA TYR A 202 7.70 -8.07 -17.81
C TYR A 202 7.52 -6.55 -17.72
N GLY A 203 6.88 -5.94 -18.72
CA GLY A 203 6.51 -4.52 -18.70
C GLY A 203 7.71 -3.59 -18.60
N ASP A 204 7.86 -2.90 -17.46
CA ASP A 204 8.95 -1.96 -17.19
C ASP A 204 10.22 -2.64 -16.64
N CYS A 205 10.21 -3.96 -16.46
CA CYS A 205 11.34 -4.74 -15.96
C CYS A 205 11.92 -5.59 -17.09
N PRO A 206 13.02 -5.17 -17.75
CA PRO A 206 13.61 -5.93 -18.84
C PRO A 206 14.24 -7.24 -18.34
N ALA A 207 14.38 -8.20 -19.26
CA ALA A 207 15.13 -9.43 -19.01
C ALA A 207 16.61 -9.11 -18.71
N LEU A 208 17.21 -9.81 -17.75
CA LEU A 208 18.61 -9.58 -17.36
C LEU A 208 19.62 -10.12 -18.40
N ASP A 209 19.24 -11.15 -19.14
CA ASP A 209 20.14 -11.84 -20.07
C ASP A 209 20.03 -11.31 -21.52
N GLY A 210 19.18 -10.31 -21.78
CA GLY A 210 19.05 -9.69 -23.11
C GLY A 210 18.51 -10.59 -24.23
N ASN A 211 18.21 -11.86 -23.95
CA ASN A 211 17.54 -12.77 -24.88
C ASN A 211 16.10 -12.29 -25.13
N ASP A 212 15.54 -12.66 -26.29
CA ASP A 212 14.15 -12.36 -26.61
C ASP A 212 13.18 -13.08 -25.65
N GLU A 213 12.07 -12.43 -25.30
CA GLU A 213 11.05 -12.96 -24.36
C GLU A 213 10.53 -14.36 -24.73
N ASP A 214 10.63 -14.74 -26.01
CA ASP A 214 10.19 -16.03 -26.53
C ASP A 214 11.17 -17.18 -26.29
N GLU A 215 12.47 -16.90 -26.08
CA GLU A 215 13.50 -17.92 -25.83
C GLU A 215 13.61 -18.35 -24.36
N PHE A 216 12.97 -17.65 -23.43
CA PHE A 216 13.01 -18.02 -22.01
C PHE A 216 12.13 -19.23 -21.72
N GLU A 217 12.65 -20.14 -20.88
CA GLU A 217 11.94 -21.31 -20.33
C GLU A 217 10.71 -20.90 -19.51
N PHE A 218 10.77 -19.75 -18.82
CA PHE A 218 9.67 -19.19 -18.04
C PHE A 218 9.05 -17.99 -18.76
N LYS A 219 7.75 -17.81 -18.61
CA LYS A 219 7.00 -16.64 -19.10
C LYS A 219 6.24 -15.99 -17.96
N VAL A 220 6.48 -14.70 -17.74
CA VAL A 220 5.72 -13.89 -16.79
C VAL A 220 4.52 -13.28 -17.50
N LYS A 221 3.32 -13.47 -16.95
CA LYS A 221 2.07 -12.90 -17.50
C LYS A 221 1.23 -12.27 -16.41
N LYS A 222 0.39 -11.31 -16.79
CA LYS A 222 -0.57 -10.69 -15.87
C LYS A 222 -1.90 -11.43 -15.95
N VAL A 223 -2.32 -11.98 -14.82
CA VAL A 223 -3.61 -12.66 -14.65
C VAL A 223 -4.56 -11.73 -13.90
N LYS A 224 -5.80 -11.65 -14.37
CA LYS A 224 -6.85 -10.85 -13.74
C LYS A 224 -7.08 -11.39 -12.32
N ASP A 225 -7.20 -10.49 -11.35
CA ASP A 225 -7.46 -10.77 -9.91
C ASP A 225 -6.31 -11.42 -9.10
N VAL A 226 -5.32 -12.06 -9.73
CA VAL A 226 -4.16 -12.70 -9.05
C VAL A 226 -2.87 -11.88 -9.14
N GLY A 227 -2.75 -11.02 -10.16
CA GLY A 227 -1.54 -10.20 -10.37
C GLY A 227 -0.60 -10.83 -11.39
N LEU A 228 0.70 -10.87 -11.09
CA LEU A 228 1.68 -11.52 -11.98
C LEU A 228 1.75 -13.02 -11.69
N ALA A 229 1.73 -13.83 -12.74
CA ALA A 229 1.91 -15.27 -12.69
C ALA A 229 3.11 -15.68 -13.57
N VAL A 230 3.78 -16.74 -13.17
CA VAL A 230 4.91 -17.32 -13.88
C VAL A 230 4.47 -18.68 -14.41
N GLN A 231 4.68 -18.89 -15.71
CA GLN A 231 4.39 -20.13 -16.39
C GLN A 231 5.68 -20.77 -16.89
N TRP A 232 5.88 -22.06 -16.65
CA TRP A 232 7.00 -22.81 -17.22
C TRP A 232 6.56 -23.48 -18.53
N LYS A 233 7.20 -23.11 -19.66
CA LYS A 233 6.82 -23.56 -21.01
C LYS A 233 7.10 -25.05 -21.23
N GLU A 234 8.21 -25.55 -20.68
CA GLU A 234 8.69 -26.94 -20.86
C GLU A 234 8.20 -27.90 -19.77
N TRP A 235 7.26 -27.47 -18.92
CA TRP A 235 6.76 -28.31 -17.84
C TRP A 235 6.03 -29.53 -18.40
N THR A 236 6.43 -30.71 -17.93
CA THR A 236 5.73 -31.97 -18.21
C THR A 236 5.05 -32.45 -16.94
N PRO A 237 3.75 -32.81 -17.00
CA PRO A 237 3.05 -33.35 -15.84
C PRO A 237 3.73 -34.63 -15.39
N ARG A 238 4.04 -34.72 -14.10
CA ARG A 238 4.48 -35.97 -13.50
C ARG A 238 3.35 -36.98 -13.70
N ALA A 239 3.59 -38.02 -14.49
CA ALA A 239 2.65 -39.13 -14.62
C ALA A 239 2.32 -39.62 -13.21
N GLU A 240 1.05 -39.60 -12.84
CA GLU A 240 0.60 -40.14 -11.57
C GLU A 240 1.13 -41.58 -11.48
N GLU A 241 1.93 -41.90 -10.46
CA GLU A 241 2.13 -43.28 -10.09
C GLU A 241 0.75 -43.85 -9.80
N ILE A 242 0.29 -44.73 -10.68
CA ILE A 242 -0.99 -45.44 -10.60
C ILE A 242 -1.20 -45.82 -9.13
N PRO A 243 -2.26 -45.33 -8.46
CA PRO A 243 -2.50 -45.68 -7.07
C PRO A 243 -2.59 -47.21 -6.97
N ARG A 244 -1.71 -47.81 -6.17
CA ARG A 244 -1.83 -49.20 -5.73
C ARG A 244 -3.23 -49.38 -5.15
N ASN A 245 -4.10 -50.02 -5.94
CA ASN A 245 -5.35 -50.67 -5.62
C ASN A 245 -5.84 -50.47 -4.17
N TRP A 246 -6.45 -49.30 -3.90
CA TRP A 246 -7.15 -49.05 -2.64
C TRP A 246 -8.47 -49.81 -2.66
N GLY A 247 -8.45 -51.04 -2.13
CA GLY A 247 -9.60 -51.72 -1.51
C GLY A 247 -10.78 -52.08 -2.43
N LYS A 248 -11.12 -53.38 -2.48
CA LYS A 248 -12.38 -53.84 -3.08
C LYS A 248 -13.58 -53.13 -2.43
N PRO A 249 -14.61 -52.73 -3.20
CA PRO A 249 -15.80 -52.11 -2.62
C PRO A 249 -16.49 -53.11 -1.69
N VAL A 250 -16.77 -52.65 -0.46
CA VAL A 250 -17.58 -53.36 0.53
C VAL A 250 -18.96 -53.61 -0.08
N GLN A 251 -19.33 -54.89 -0.22
CA GLN A 251 -20.70 -55.28 -0.53
C GLN A 251 -21.60 -54.87 0.62
N ASN A 252 -22.36 -53.78 0.46
CA ASN A 252 -23.46 -53.47 1.34
C ASN A 252 -24.57 -54.49 1.13
N GLY A 253 -24.64 -55.47 2.04
CA GLY A 253 -25.83 -56.26 2.28
C GLY A 253 -26.96 -55.37 2.81
N GLY A 254 -28.16 -55.59 2.29
CA GLY A 254 -29.36 -54.86 2.67
C GLY A 254 -30.53 -55.29 1.81
N GLU A 255 -30.98 -56.54 2.00
CA GLU A 255 -32.24 -57.03 1.46
C GLU A 255 -33.40 -56.16 1.96
N HIS A 256 -34.01 -55.41 1.05
CA HIS A 256 -35.30 -54.78 1.28
C HIS A 256 -36.39 -55.85 1.11
N THR A 257 -36.83 -56.46 2.21
CA THR A 257 -38.07 -57.24 2.23
C THR A 257 -39.26 -56.28 2.29
N SER A 258 -40.02 -56.25 1.20
CA SER A 258 -41.30 -55.55 1.10
C SER A 258 -42.40 -56.47 1.63
N HIS A 259 -43.00 -56.10 2.76
CA HIS A 259 -44.23 -56.73 3.23
C HIS A 259 -45.45 -56.03 2.61
N THR A 260 -46.13 -56.74 1.70
CA THR A 260 -47.46 -56.42 1.20
C THR A 260 -48.52 -57.05 2.12
N PRO A 261 -49.59 -56.34 2.54
CA PRO A 261 -50.72 -56.99 3.17
C PRO A 261 -51.71 -57.47 2.10
N ALA A 262 -52.03 -58.76 2.13
CA ALA A 262 -53.05 -59.37 1.28
C ALA A 262 -54.46 -59.11 1.83
N GLN A 263 -55.39 -58.77 0.93
CA GLN A 263 -56.84 -58.77 1.16
C GLN A 263 -57.44 -60.16 0.92
N GLY A 264 -58.44 -60.51 1.75
CA GLY A 264 -59.45 -61.57 1.52
C GLY A 264 -59.07 -62.93 2.14
N TRP A 265 -59.95 -63.67 2.82
CA TRP A 265 -61.42 -63.67 2.94
C TRP A 265 -61.83 -63.85 4.40
#